data_AF-A0A7S2ZC89-F1
#
_entry.id   AF-A0A7S2ZC89-F1
#
_cell.length_a   1.000
_cell.length_b   1.000
_cell.length_c   1.000
_cell.angle_alpha   90.00
_cell.angle_beta   90.00
_cell.angle_gamma   90.00
#
_symmetry.space_group_name_H-M   'P 1'
#
loop_
_entity.id
_entity.type
_entity.pdbx_description
1 polymer ?
#
loop_
_entity_poly.entity_id
_entity_poly.type
_entity_poly.pdbx_seq_one_letter_code
_entity_poly.pdbx_strand_id
1 'polypeptide(L)'
;MLGFVGVPGLGVGVGGCRTRRSLNRCSAFSDNLIGVHYLVFSGTLEESDVRKAAAGAKDAGYDVLELPMMDVDMDTRMIKGVLDEYGLVPTGSMGLSVDTDISSTDLEVVKKGEQVLQAALSNTEALGSK
;
A
#
# COMPACT_ATOMS: atom_id res chain seq x y z
N MET A 1 -24.10 0.44 -68.47
CA MET A 1 -25.33 0.80 -67.73
C MET A 1 -25.52 -0.30 -66.70
N LEU A 2 -25.33 -0.14 -65.38
CA LEU A 2 -25.32 0.96 -64.41
C LEU A 2 -24.19 0.64 -63.41
N GLY A 3 -23.46 1.53 -62.73
CA GLY A 3 -23.78 2.85 -62.21
C GLY A 3 -23.36 2.84 -60.73
N PHE A 4 -22.17 3.36 -60.43
CA PHE A 4 -21.67 3.61 -59.07
C PHE A 4 -22.31 4.91 -58.58
N VAL A 5 -23.10 4.88 -57.49
CA VAL A 5 -23.48 6.09 -56.75
C VAL A 5 -23.58 5.73 -55.27
N GLY A 6 -22.70 6.31 -54.46
CA GLY A 6 -22.86 6.34 -53.01
C GLY A 6 -23.61 7.59 -52.59
N VAL A 7 -24.38 7.50 -51.49
CA VAL A 7 -24.62 8.58 -50.52
C VAL A 7 -24.90 7.94 -49.15
N PRO A 8 -24.27 8.41 -48.06
CA PRO A 8 -24.52 7.93 -46.70
C PRO A 8 -25.77 8.59 -46.11
N GLY A 9 -26.70 7.77 -45.64
CA GLY A 9 -27.90 8.22 -44.93
C GLY A 9 -27.60 8.53 -43.47
N LEU A 10 -27.67 9.81 -43.12
CA LEU A 10 -27.83 10.31 -41.76
C LEU A 10 -29.17 9.82 -41.19
N GLY A 11 -29.13 8.80 -40.34
CA GLY A 11 -30.25 8.38 -39.50
C GLY A 11 -30.11 8.98 -38.10
N VAL A 12 -30.88 10.03 -37.81
CA VAL A 12 -31.05 10.59 -36.47
C VAL A 12 -31.90 9.60 -35.66
N GLY A 13 -31.25 8.72 -34.91
CA GLY A 13 -31.89 7.84 -33.93
C GLY A 13 -31.94 8.50 -32.56
N VAL A 14 -33.07 9.14 -32.25
CA VAL A 14 -33.45 9.51 -30.88
C VAL A 14 -34.03 8.27 -30.21
N GLY A 15 -33.48 7.85 -29.07
CA GLY A 15 -34.10 6.82 -28.24
C GLY A 15 -33.13 5.74 -27.80
N GLY A 16 -32.64 5.87 -26.57
CA GLY A 16 -31.85 4.83 -25.93
C GLY A 16 -31.14 5.40 -24.73
N CYS A 17 -31.86 5.51 -23.61
CA CYS A 17 -31.27 5.56 -22.28
C CYS A 17 -30.36 4.32 -22.18
N ARG A 18 -29.06 4.48 -22.45
CA ARG A 18 -28.08 3.41 -22.33
C ARG A 18 -27.94 3.11 -20.84
N THR A 19 -28.68 2.08 -20.46
CA THR A 19 -28.61 1.37 -19.19
C THR A 19 -27.18 0.93 -18.90
N ARG A 20 -26.79 1.08 -17.62
CA ARG A 20 -25.51 0.73 -16.99
C ARG A 20 -24.33 1.63 -17.35
N ARG A 21 -24.36 2.87 -16.83
CA ARG A 21 -23.11 3.48 -16.35
C ARG A 21 -22.55 2.58 -15.25
N SER A 22 -21.46 1.89 -15.58
CA SER A 22 -20.54 1.29 -14.63
C SER A 22 -20.42 2.18 -13.39
N LEU A 23 -20.73 1.64 -12.22
CA LEU A 23 -20.47 2.28 -10.92
C LEU A 23 -18.95 2.45 -10.66
N ASN A 24 -18.09 2.04 -11.58
CA ASN A 24 -16.65 2.16 -11.42
C ASN A 24 -16.18 3.56 -11.85
N ARG A 25 -15.75 4.33 -10.84
CA ARG A 25 -14.86 5.51 -10.88
C ARG A 25 -15.48 6.92 -10.84
N CYS A 26 -16.61 7.09 -10.14
CA CYS A 26 -16.90 8.40 -9.51
C CYS A 26 -16.34 8.45 -8.09
N SER A 27 -15.02 8.31 -7.99
CA SER A 27 -14.23 8.91 -6.93
C SER A 27 -12.91 9.27 -7.61
N ALA A 28 -12.84 10.49 -8.13
CA ALA A 28 -11.55 11.13 -8.21
C ALA A 28 -11.12 11.30 -6.75
N PHE A 29 -10.30 10.35 -6.31
CA PHE A 29 -9.45 10.34 -5.13
C PHE A 29 -9.81 11.33 -4.02
N SER A 30 -10.29 10.82 -2.89
CA SER A 30 -9.76 11.35 -1.64
C SER A 30 -8.24 11.20 -1.71
N ASP A 31 -7.50 12.30 -1.77
CA ASP A 31 -6.03 12.33 -1.87
C ASP A 31 -5.30 11.68 -0.68
N ASN A 32 -6.05 11.13 0.28
CA ASN A 32 -5.54 10.47 1.48
C ASN A 32 -5.67 8.97 1.32
N LEU A 33 -4.53 8.28 1.40
CA LEU A 33 -4.46 6.82 1.48
C LEU A 33 -5.05 6.35 2.81
N ILE A 34 -5.86 5.30 2.77
CA ILE A 34 -6.42 4.68 3.99
C ILE A 34 -5.59 3.44 4.32
N GLY A 35 -4.96 3.46 5.50
CA GLY A 35 -4.08 2.40 5.96
C GLY A 35 -4.68 1.48 7.01
N VAL A 36 -4.08 0.30 7.13
CA VAL A 36 -4.34 -0.68 8.18
C VAL A 36 -3.02 -1.19 8.75
N HIS A 37 -2.99 -1.42 10.06
CA HIS A 37 -1.83 -2.00 10.72
C HIS A 37 -1.74 -3.51 10.45
N TYR A 38 -0.55 -3.98 10.08
CA TYR A 38 -0.28 -5.37 9.72
C TYR A 38 -0.77 -6.39 10.77
N LEU A 39 -0.61 -6.06 12.05
CA LEU A 39 -1.00 -6.92 13.19
C LEU A 39 -2.49 -7.26 13.27
N VAL A 40 -3.35 -6.62 12.46
CA VAL A 40 -4.75 -7.05 12.29
C VAL A 40 -4.84 -8.44 11.66
N PHE A 41 -3.87 -8.81 10.81
CA PHE A 41 -3.93 -10.03 9.99
C PHE A 41 -2.90 -11.10 10.37
N SER A 42 -1.68 -10.71 10.77
CA SER A 42 -0.67 -11.65 11.25
C SER A 42 0.31 -11.02 12.26
N GLY A 43 1.01 -11.87 13.03
CA GLY A 43 1.95 -11.46 14.09
C GLY A 43 3.43 -11.71 13.79
N THR A 44 3.75 -12.28 12.62
CA THR A 44 5.10 -12.65 12.16
C THR A 44 5.35 -12.03 10.79
N LEU A 45 6.61 -11.86 10.38
CA LEU A 45 6.98 -11.29 9.07
C LEU A 45 7.49 -12.35 8.08
N GLU A 46 7.09 -13.61 8.26
CA GLU A 46 7.34 -14.69 7.31
C GLU A 46 6.55 -14.48 6.01
N GLU A 47 7.06 -14.94 4.86
CA GLU A 47 6.44 -14.67 3.56
C GLU A 47 4.94 -15.06 3.50
N SER A 48 4.58 -16.21 4.06
CA SER A 48 3.18 -16.67 4.09
C SER A 48 2.27 -15.72 4.88
N ASP A 49 2.78 -15.15 5.96
CA ASP A 49 2.05 -14.21 6.81
C ASP A 49 1.92 -12.85 6.15
N VAL A 50 2.98 -12.39 5.49
CA VAL A 50 2.97 -11.16 4.69
C VAL A 50 1.96 -11.26 3.55
N ARG A 51 1.92 -12.38 2.84
CA ARG A 51 0.92 -12.64 1.79
C ARG A 51 -0.50 -12.66 2.35
N LYS A 52 -0.72 -13.31 3.50
CA LYS A 52 -2.02 -13.32 4.18
C LYS A 52 -2.47 -11.90 4.55
N ALA A 53 -1.58 -11.10 5.11
CA ALA A 53 -1.87 -9.72 5.50
C ALA A 53 -2.15 -8.83 4.28
N ALA A 54 -1.34 -8.95 3.23
CA ALA A 54 -1.52 -8.20 1.98
C ALA A 54 -2.87 -8.54 1.30
N ALA A 55 -3.22 -9.84 1.23
CA ALA A 55 -4.51 -10.28 0.71
C ALA A 55 -5.67 -9.72 1.55
N GLY A 56 -5.61 -9.86 2.89
CA GLY A 56 -6.65 -9.36 3.78
C GLY A 56 -6.84 -7.84 3.71
N ALA A 57 -5.75 -7.09 3.66
CA ALA A 57 -5.79 -5.64 3.53
C ALA A 57 -6.38 -5.22 2.18
N LYS A 58 -5.99 -5.88 1.09
CA LYS A 58 -6.49 -5.59 -0.25
C LYS A 58 -7.98 -5.91 -0.38
N ASP A 59 -8.41 -7.06 0.10
CA ASP A 59 -9.81 -7.49 0.09
C ASP A 59 -10.71 -6.56 0.92
N ALA A 60 -10.16 -5.99 2.01
CA ALA A 60 -10.86 -5.01 2.84
C ALA A 60 -10.87 -3.58 2.24
N GLY A 61 -10.14 -3.33 1.15
CA GLY A 61 -10.14 -2.05 0.44
C GLY A 61 -9.14 -1.02 0.98
N TYR A 62 -8.09 -1.44 1.70
CA TYR A 62 -7.03 -0.55 2.14
C TYR A 62 -6.01 -0.27 1.03
N ASP A 63 -5.36 0.89 1.14
CA ASP A 63 -4.31 1.36 0.22
C ASP A 63 -2.90 1.16 0.81
N VAL A 64 -2.80 1.23 2.14
CA VAL A 64 -1.52 1.18 2.88
C VAL A 64 -1.52 0.00 3.84
N LEU A 65 -0.38 -0.69 3.93
CA LEU A 65 -0.11 -1.67 4.98
C LEU A 65 1.04 -1.17 5.85
N GLU A 66 0.73 -0.86 7.11
CA GLU A 66 1.70 -0.37 8.08
C GLU A 66 2.37 -1.54 8.80
N LEU A 67 3.70 -1.66 8.64
CA LEU A 67 4.52 -2.75 9.13
C LEU A 67 5.06 -2.45 10.55
N PRO A 68 4.95 -3.40 11.50
CA PRO A 68 5.54 -3.27 12.82
C PRO A 68 7.05 -3.52 12.75
N MET A 69 7.85 -2.47 12.77
CA MET A 69 9.32 -2.54 12.78
C MET A 69 9.85 -2.74 14.21
N MET A 70 9.31 -3.72 14.94
CA MET A 70 9.76 -4.03 16.31
C MET A 70 11.16 -4.66 16.34
N ASP A 71 11.54 -5.33 15.26
CA ASP A 71 12.90 -5.75 14.95
C ASP A 71 13.34 -5.06 13.65
N VAL A 72 14.60 -4.65 13.60
CA VAL A 72 15.21 -4.03 12.41
C VAL A 72 15.76 -5.08 11.44
N ASP A 73 15.90 -6.33 11.87
CA ASP A 73 16.24 -7.44 10.99
C ASP A 73 14.97 -7.97 10.29
N MET A 74 14.66 -7.40 9.13
CA MET A 74 13.50 -7.79 8.31
C MET A 74 13.88 -7.92 6.84
N ASP A 75 13.29 -8.91 6.15
CA ASP A 75 13.49 -9.09 4.70
C ASP A 75 12.66 -8.08 3.90
N THR A 76 13.17 -6.85 3.83
CA THR A 76 12.53 -5.74 3.10
C THR A 76 12.32 -6.03 1.62
N ARG A 77 13.18 -6.84 1.00
CA ARG A 77 13.05 -7.21 -0.41
C ARG A 77 11.86 -8.13 -0.62
N MET A 78 11.72 -9.18 0.20
CA MET A 78 10.59 -10.09 0.14
C MET A 78 9.29 -9.33 0.42
N ILE A 79 9.25 -8.54 1.49
CA ILE A 79 8.05 -7.80 1.89
C ILE A 79 7.64 -6.83 0.78
N LYS A 80 8.57 -6.05 0.24
CA LYS A 80 8.31 -5.15 -0.88
C LYS A 80 7.73 -5.89 -2.08
N GLY A 81 8.32 -7.02 -2.46
CA GLY A 81 7.85 -7.83 -3.58
C GLY A 81 6.40 -8.26 -3.40
N VAL A 82 6.05 -8.76 -2.21
CA VAL A 82 4.67 -9.14 -1.91
C VAL A 82 3.74 -7.93 -1.96
N LEU A 83 4.07 -6.79 -1.34
CA LEU A 83 3.18 -5.63 -1.32
C LEU A 83 2.97 -5.03 -2.71
N ASP A 84 4.00 -5.04 -3.56
CA ASP A 84 3.89 -4.62 -4.97
C ASP A 84 2.92 -5.52 -5.75
N GLU A 85 2.89 -6.83 -5.51
CA GLU A 85 1.92 -7.77 -6.13
C GLU A 85 0.45 -7.43 -5.82
N TYR A 86 0.18 -6.88 -4.63
CA TYR A 86 -1.18 -6.49 -4.19
C TYR A 86 -1.49 -5.00 -4.42
N GLY A 87 -0.50 -4.21 -4.87
CA GLY A 87 -0.63 -2.77 -5.06
C GLY A 87 -0.89 -2.02 -3.76
N LEU A 88 -0.22 -2.42 -2.67
CA LEU A 88 -0.28 -1.77 -1.36
C LEU A 88 0.97 -0.90 -1.14
N VAL A 89 0.77 0.27 -0.55
CA VAL A 89 1.88 1.16 -0.15
C VAL A 89 2.38 0.74 1.23
N PRO A 90 3.68 0.42 1.41
CA PRO A 90 4.23 0.15 2.72
C PRO A 90 4.42 1.44 3.52
N THR A 91 4.14 1.37 4.83
CA THR A 91 4.65 2.31 5.83
C THR A 91 5.21 1.52 7.01
N GLY A 92 5.93 2.18 7.92
CA GLY A 92 6.51 1.55 9.10
C GLY A 92 6.22 2.34 10.36
N SER A 93 6.01 1.63 11.46
CA SER A 93 6.01 2.23 12.79
C SER A 93 6.77 1.33 13.76
N MET A 94 7.28 1.95 14.83
CA MET A 94 7.93 1.22 15.92
C MET A 94 7.78 1.92 17.25
N GLY A 95 7.83 1.13 18.31
CA GLY A 95 8.07 1.62 19.66
C GLY A 95 9.49 1.28 20.10
N LEU A 96 10.18 2.23 20.72
CA LEU A 96 11.46 1.96 21.37
C LEU A 96 11.24 1.24 22.71
N SER A 97 12.20 0.40 23.08
CA SER A 97 12.28 -0.22 24.39
C SER A 97 12.98 0.71 25.40
N VAL A 98 12.93 0.34 26.69
CA VAL A 98 13.68 1.01 27.76
C VAL A 98 15.19 1.07 27.48
N ASP A 99 15.74 0.01 26.87
CA ASP A 99 17.18 -0.09 26.55
C ASP A 99 17.60 0.75 25.33
N THR A 100 16.63 1.36 24.66
CA THR A 100 16.77 2.15 23.43
C THR A 100 16.05 3.50 23.53
N ASP A 101 15.74 3.97 24.74
CA ASP A 101 14.97 5.18 24.97
C ASP A 101 15.83 6.45 24.72
N ILE A 102 15.55 7.14 23.60
CA ILE A 102 16.23 8.39 23.24
C ILE A 102 15.92 9.58 24.16
N SER A 103 14.96 9.44 25.07
CA SER A 103 14.66 10.43 26.11
C SER A 103 15.37 10.17 27.45
N SER A 104 16.15 9.09 27.53
CA SER A 104 16.94 8.72 28.71
C SER A 104 18.03 9.74 29.05
N THR A 105 18.41 9.80 30.33
CA THR A 105 19.61 10.55 30.78
C THR A 105 20.92 9.77 30.59
N ASP A 106 20.84 8.46 30.30
CA ASP A 106 21.99 7.63 29.97
C ASP A 106 22.33 7.75 28.47
N LEU A 107 23.48 8.34 28.16
CA LEU A 107 23.92 8.59 26.79
C LEU A 107 24.17 7.31 25.98
N GLU A 108 24.50 6.18 26.62
CA GLU A 108 24.66 4.92 25.89
C GLU A 108 23.30 4.32 25.50
N VAL A 109 22.25 4.53 26.30
CA VAL A 109 20.87 4.15 25.94
C VAL A 109 20.37 5.01 24.77
N VAL A 110 20.61 6.33 24.82
CA VAL A 110 20.25 7.24 23.71
C VAL A 110 20.92 6.82 22.41
N LYS A 111 22.23 6.57 22.45
CA LYS A 111 23.01 6.12 21.29
C LYS A 111 22.48 4.80 20.69
N LYS A 112 22.07 3.85 21.52
CA LYS A 112 21.43 2.59 21.05
C LYS A 112 20.09 2.87 20.37
N GLY A 113 19.28 3.75 20.95
CA GLY A 113 18.02 4.20 20.35
C GLY A 113 18.21 4.85 18.98
N GLU A 114 19.19 5.74 18.85
CA GLU A 114 19.55 6.35 17.57
C GLU A 114 19.96 5.30 16.52
N GLN A 115 20.77 4.31 16.90
CA GLN A 115 21.18 3.22 15.99
C GLN A 115 19.98 2.41 15.48
N VAL A 116 19.04 2.09 16.38
CA VAL A 116 17.81 1.37 16.04
C VAL A 116 16.93 2.20 15.09
N LEU A 117 16.75 3.49 15.38
CA LEU A 117 15.97 4.39 14.51
C LEU A 117 16.59 4.57 13.13
N GLN A 118 17.93 4.64 13.03
CA GLN A 118 18.63 4.71 11.75
C GLN A 118 18.43 3.43 10.93
N ALA A 119 18.49 2.26 11.57
CA ALA A 119 18.21 0.99 10.89
C ALA A 119 16.75 0.89 10.42
N ALA A 120 15.78 1.32 11.24
CA ALA A 120 14.37 1.39 10.84
C ALA A 120 14.15 2.37 9.67
N LEU A 121 14.87 3.49 9.64
CA LEU A 121 14.84 4.41 8.51
C LEU A 121 15.40 3.77 7.23
N SER A 122 16.50 3.03 7.31
CA SER A 122 17.04 2.26 6.18
C SER A 122 16.04 1.20 5.68
N ASN A 123 15.30 0.54 6.57
CA ASN A 123 14.24 -0.38 6.18
C ASN A 123 13.09 0.33 5.47
N THR A 124 12.68 1.50 5.97
CA THR A 124 11.65 2.35 5.37
C THR A 124 12.04 2.76 3.94
N GLU A 125 13.29 3.17 3.74
CA GLU A 125 13.86 3.46 2.41
C GLU A 125 13.86 2.23 1.50
N ALA A 126 14.34 1.08 1.99
CA ALA A 126 14.39 -0.16 1.22
C ALA A 126 13.01 -0.67 0.77
N LEU A 127 11.97 -0.41 1.56
CA LEU A 127 10.57 -0.70 1.21
C LEU A 127 10.00 0.28 0.17
N GLY A 128 10.64 1.43 -0.05
CA GLY A 128 10.14 2.50 -0.91
C GLY A 128 9.04 3.35 -0.25
N SER A 129 8.96 3.34 1.08
CA SER A 129 8.09 4.22 1.85
C SER A 129 8.63 5.66 1.82
N LYS A 130 7.73 6.64 1.96
CA LYS A 130 8.04 8.08 1.93
C LYS A 130 8.03 8.70 3.32
#